data_AF-W2FLF5-F1
#
_entry.id   AF-W2FLF5-F1
#
_cell.length_a   1.000
_cell.length_b   1.000
_cell.length_c   1.000
_cell.angle_alpha   90.00
_cell.angle_beta   90.00
_cell.angle_gamma   90.00
#
_symmetry.space_group_name_H-M   'P 1'
#
loop_
_entity.id
_entity.type
_entity.pdbx_description
1 polymer ?
#
loop_
_entity_poly.entity_id
_entity_poly.type
_entity_poly.pdbx_seq_one_letter_code
_entity_poly.pdbx_strand_id
1 'polypeptide(L)' 'MELLPSPASNKRLRTLFKELKDVESVAKALQGRDTDLLDVRQWFDELIAPKPQFATYL' A
#
# COMPACT_ATOMS: atom_id res chain seq x y z
N MET A 1 -18.61 -20.36 -19.25
CA MET A 1 -18.99 -20.20 -17.83
C MET A 1 -18.04 -19.20 -17.22
N GLU A 2 -18.51 -18.00 -16.87
CA GLU A 2 -17.74 -17.11 -16.00
C GLU A 2 -17.76 -17.70 -14.59
N LEU A 3 -16.66 -18.36 -14.22
CA LEU A 3 -16.46 -18.85 -12.86
C LEU A 3 -16.21 -17.63 -11.98
N LEU A 4 -17.23 -17.23 -11.22
CA LEU A 4 -17.06 -16.21 -10.20
C LEU A 4 -15.97 -16.66 -9.22
N PRO A 5 -15.06 -15.75 -8.82
CA PRO A 5 -14.01 -16.10 -7.86
C PRO A 5 -14.63 -16.64 -6.58
N SER A 6 -13.95 -17.60 -5.94
CA SER A 6 -14.41 -18.11 -4.65
C SER A 6 -14.61 -16.95 -3.66
N PRO A 7 -15.55 -17.04 -2.71
CA PRO A 7 -15.74 -16.00 -1.68
C PRO A 7 -14.43 -15.65 -0.94
N ALA A 8 -13.56 -16.64 -0.71
CA ALA A 8 -12.23 -16.44 -0.12
C ALA A 8 -11.31 -15.61 -1.04
N SER A 9 -11.30 -15.89 -2.34
CA SER A 9 -10.56 -15.12 -3.34
C SER A 9 -11.04 -13.67 -3.39
N ASN A 10 -12.35 -13.45 -3.37
CA ASN A 10 -12.93 -12.10 -3.36
C ASN A 10 -12.56 -11.33 -2.09
N LYS A 11 -12.57 -11.98 -0.92
CA LYS A 11 -12.13 -11.36 0.34
C LYS A 11 -10.65 -10.96 0.28
N ARG A 12 -9.79 -11.85 -0.20
CA ARG A 12 -8.35 -11.58 -0.37
C ARG A 12 -8.10 -10.43 -1.35
N LEU A 13 -8.85 -10.39 -2.47
CA LEU A 13 -8.73 -9.33 -3.45
C LEU A 13 -9.12 -7.96 -2.87
N ARG A 14 -10.17 -7.90 -2.04
CA ARG A 14 -10.56 -6.66 -1.34
C ARG A 14 -9.48 -6.19 -0.36
N THR A 15 -8.86 -7.11 0.37
CA THR A 15 -7.72 -6.79 1.25
C THR A 15 -6.55 -6.23 0.44
N LEU A 16 -6.14 -6.93 -0.63
CA LEU A 16 -5.06 -6.48 -1.52
C LEU A 16 -5.36 -5.11 -2.13
N PHE A 17 -6.61 -4.87 -2.54
CA PHE A 17 -7.02 -3.59 -3.10
C PHE A 17 -6.90 -2.45 -2.08
N LYS A 18 -7.24 -2.69 -0.81
CA LYS A 18 -7.04 -1.70 0.25
C LYS A 18 -5.55 -1.40 0.44
N GLU A 19 -4.72 -2.42 0.52
CA GLU A 19 -3.28 -2.27 0.70
C GLU A 19 -2.62 -1.54 -0.47
N LEU A 20 -3.08 -1.77 -1.71
CA LEU A 20 -2.59 -1.04 -2.89
C LEU A 20 -2.94 0.44 -2.84
N LYS A 21 -4.09 0.82 -2.25
CA LYS A 21 -4.45 2.23 -2.08
C LYS A 21 -3.53 2.95 -1.10
N ASP A 22 -3.12 2.28 -0.03
CA ASP A 22 -2.20 2.87 0.95
C ASP A 22 -0.85 3.17 0.30
N VAL A 23 -0.32 2.22 -0.50
CA VAL A 23 0.91 2.41 -1.28
C VAL A 23 0.74 3.52 -2.33
N GLU A 24 -0.38 3.54 -3.06
CA GLU A 24 -0.68 4.58 -4.06
C GLU A 24 -0.76 5.97 -3.41
N SER A 25 -1.33 6.07 -2.21
CA SER A 25 -1.43 7.32 -1.46
C SER A 25 -0.04 7.87 -1.11
N VAL A 26 0.84 7.03 -0.56
CA VAL A 26 2.24 7.42 -0.28
C VAL A 26 2.95 7.83 -1.57
N ALA A 27 2.80 7.07 -2.65
CA ALA A 27 3.42 7.39 -3.94
C ALA A 27 2.95 8.74 -4.50
N LYS A 28 1.67 9.09 -4.36
CA LYS A 28 1.14 10.40 -4.75
C LYS A 28 1.67 11.52 -3.85
N ALA A 29 1.75 11.27 -2.55
CA ALA A 29 2.27 12.25 -1.60
C ALA A 29 3.74 12.58 -1.90
N LEU A 30 4.54 11.59 -2.30
CA LEU A 30 5.94 11.77 -2.74
C LEU A 30 6.11 12.54 -4.05
N GLN A 31 5.07 12.61 -4.90
CA GLN A 31 5.08 13.44 -6.10
C GLN A 31 4.76 14.91 -5.80
N GLY A 32 4.40 15.23 -4.56
CA GLY A 32 4.21 16.60 -4.09
C GLY A 32 5.52 17.41 -4.12
N ARG A 33 5.39 18.73 -4.28
CA ARG A 33 6.55 19.64 -4.30
C ARG A 33 7.07 20.02 -2.91
N ASP A 34 6.23 19.86 -1.88
CA ASP A 34 6.47 20.36 -0.52
C ASP A 34 6.57 19.21 0.49
N THR A 35 7.26 18.13 0.13
CA THR A 35 7.45 16.99 1.03
C THR A 35 8.80 17.07 1.71
N ASP A 36 8.81 17.19 3.04
CA ASP A 36 10.05 17.12 3.83
C ASP A 36 10.53 15.67 3.96
N LEU A 37 11.86 15.47 4.09
CA LEU A 37 12.44 14.14 4.24
C LEU A 37 11.95 13.41 5.51
N LEU A 38 11.60 14.15 6.56
CA LEU A 38 11.02 13.57 7.77
C LEU A 38 9.62 13.01 7.50
N ASP A 39 8.80 13.73 6.72
CA ASP A 39 7.46 13.27 6.33
C ASP A 39 7.55 12.01 5.47
N VAL A 40 8.49 11.97 4.51
CA VAL A 40 8.78 10.77 3.70
C VAL A 40 9.12 9.58 4.58
N ARG A 41 10.01 9.79 5.57
CA ARG A 41 10.45 8.75 6.49
C ARG A 41 9.26 8.20 7.28
N GLN A 42 8.44 9.09 7.84
CA GLN A 42 7.26 8.71 8.60
C GLN A 42 6.28 7.90 7.76
N TRP A 43 5.99 8.31 6.53
CA TRP A 43 5.07 7.59 5.65
C TRP A 43 5.58 6.19 5.30
N PHE A 44 6.89 6.04 5.07
CA PHE A 44 7.47 4.72 4.85
C PHE A 44 7.41 3.84 6.10
N ASP A 45 7.72 4.37 7.28
CA ASP A 45 7.63 3.61 8.53
C ASP A 45 6.18 3.17 8.81
N GLU A 46 5.19 4.04 8.54
CA GLU A 46 3.75 3.73 8.65
C GLU A 46 3.29 2.68 7.62
N LEU A 47 3.91 2.63 6.43
CA LEU A 47 3.63 1.63 5.39
C LEU A 47 4.31 0.27 5.70
N ILE A 48 5.50 0.30 6.28
CA ILE A 48 6.27 -0.90 6.67
C ILE A 48 5.69 -1.56 7.92
N ALA A 49 5.19 -0.81 8.89
CA ALA A 49 4.63 -1.36 10.14
C ALA A 49 3.58 -2.47 9.92
N PRO A 50 2.57 -2.34 9.04
CA PRO A 50 1.64 -3.43 8.74
C PRO A 50 2.23 -4.49 7.79
N LYS A 51 3.30 -4.18 7.05
CA LYS A 51 3.91 -5.05 6.04
C LYS A 51 5.44 -4.95 6.05
N PRO A 52 6.10 -5.64 6.99
CA PRO A 52 7.56 -5.54 7.13
C PRO A 52 8.30 -5.96 5.87
N GLN A 53 7.71 -6.79 4.99
CA GLN A 53 8.30 -7.13 3.70
C GLN A 53 8.57 -5.94 2.78
N PHE A 54 7.92 -4.78 3.00
CA PHE A 54 8.18 -3.58 2.21
C PHE A 54 9.54 -2.94 2.52
N ALA A 55 10.12 -3.19 3.69
CA ALA A 55 11.46 -2.71 4.04
C ALA A 55 12.55 -3.26 3.11
N THR A 56 12.31 -4.38 2.42
CA THR A 56 13.26 -4.94 1.44
C THR A 56 13.32 -4.11 0.14
N TYR A 57 12.36 -3.24 -0.11
CA TYR A 57 12.23 -2.45 -1.34
C TYR A 57 12.49 -0.95 -1.15
N LEU A 58 12.91 -0.56 0.07
CA LEU A 58 13.23 0.82 0.47
C LEU A 58 14.72 0.92 0.80
#